data_AF-A0A9D1MBQ1-F1
#
_entry.id   AF-A0A9D1MBQ1-F1
#
_cell.length_a   1.000
_cell.length_b   1.000
_cell.length_c   1.000
_cell.angle_alpha   90.00
_cell.angle_beta   90.00
_cell.angle_gamma   90.00
#
_symmetry.space_group_name_H-M   'P 1'
#
loop_
_entity.id
_entity.type
_entity.pdbx_description
1 polymer ?
#
loop_
_entity_poly.entity_id
_entity_poly.type
_entity_poly.pdbx_seq_one_letter_code
_entity_poly.pdbx_strand_id
1 'polypeptide(L)'
;MKEYCKILDISSDASTDEIKKSYHDLFEMLSECDFQWIWAVFSAIPDNIDDGEILKYELPYADGNDDIYIDNAPIIQHPLADIEIVAEDSTSVFIVAKENSVAEKFHDLFPNAKMNY
;
A
#
# COMPACT_ATOMS: atom_id res chain seq x y z
N MET A 1 -18.95 4.09 -12.81
CA MET A 1 -18.37 2.80 -12.42
C MET A 1 -17.90 2.95 -11.01
N LYS A 2 -18.26 2.03 -10.11
CA LYS A 2 -17.64 1.98 -8.79
C LYS A 2 -16.35 1.17 -9.00
N GLU A 3 -15.22 1.86 -9.03
CA GLU A 3 -13.91 1.20 -9.01
C GLU A 3 -13.73 0.71 -7.59
N TYR A 4 -13.98 -0.58 -7.42
CA TYR A 4 -13.66 -1.26 -6.19
C TYR A 4 -12.20 -1.73 -6.33
N CYS A 5 -11.45 -1.58 -5.25
CA CYS A 5 -10.06 -2.01 -5.14
C CYS A 5 -9.96 -2.81 -3.85
N LYS A 6 -9.32 -3.99 -3.92
CA LYS A 6 -8.97 -4.80 -2.75
C LYS A 6 -7.72 -4.19 -2.13
N ILE A 7 -7.83 -3.85 -0.84
CA ILE A 7 -6.72 -3.37 -0.04
C ILE A 7 -6.39 -4.43 0.99
N LEU A 8 -5.14 -4.86 0.97
CA LEU A 8 -4.55 -5.76 1.93
C LEU A 8 -3.76 -4.91 2.93
N ASP A 9 -4.13 -4.93 4.22
CA ASP A 9 -3.40 -4.26 5.31
C ASP A 9 -2.69 -5.30 6.18
N ILE A 10 -1.42 -5.04 6.51
CA ILE A 10 -0.59 -5.90 7.35
C ILE A 10 0.16 -5.00 8.32
N SER A 11 -0.34 -4.89 9.55
CA SER A 11 0.32 -4.21 10.66
C SER A 11 1.12 -5.20 11.51
N SER A 12 2.30 -4.78 11.99
CA SER A 12 3.24 -5.61 12.78
C SER A 12 2.79 -5.96 14.21
N ASP A 13 1.63 -5.47 14.67
CA ASP A 13 1.13 -5.76 16.01
C ASP A 13 0.51 -7.17 16.09
N ALA A 14 1.39 -8.17 16.24
CA ALA A 14 1.20 -9.49 16.87
C ALA A 14 0.00 -10.39 16.48
N SER A 15 -0.75 -10.06 15.44
CA SER A 15 -1.58 -10.98 14.67
C SER A 15 -1.39 -10.65 13.21
N THR A 16 -0.83 -11.59 12.45
CA THR A 16 -0.77 -11.59 10.98
C THR A 16 -2.18 -11.68 10.40
N ASP A 17 -3.03 -10.71 10.73
CA ASP A 17 -4.43 -10.70 10.34
C ASP A 17 -4.52 -9.97 9.00
N GLU A 18 -4.71 -10.76 7.95
CA GLU A 18 -5.10 -10.28 6.64
C GLU A 18 -6.46 -9.58 6.76
N ILE A 19 -6.46 -8.25 6.71
CA ILE A 19 -7.70 -7.47 6.76
C ILE A 19 -8.03 -6.98 5.35
N LYS A 20 -8.94 -7.70 4.69
CA LYS A 20 -9.52 -7.26 3.42
C LYS A 20 -10.44 -6.06 3.66
N LYS A 21 -10.16 -4.97 2.96
CA LYS A 21 -11.03 -3.79 2.94
C LYS A 21 -11.31 -3.39 1.51
N SER A 22 -12.55 -3.02 1.22
CA SER A 22 -12.81 -2.22 0.03
C SER A 22 -12.23 -0.81 0.23
N TYR A 23 -11.98 -0.09 -0.86
CA TYR A 23 -11.64 1.35 -0.80
C TYR A 23 -12.61 2.14 0.10
N HIS A 24 -13.90 1.80 0.09
CA HIS A 24 -14.89 2.49 0.92
C HIS A 24 -14.66 2.25 2.41
N ASP A 25 -14.38 1.01 2.79
CA ASP A 25 -14.13 0.65 4.19
C ASP A 25 -12.81 1.27 4.69
N LEU A 26 -11.78 1.34 3.85
CA LEU A 26 -10.54 2.04 4.18
C LEU A 26 -10.81 3.54 4.36
N PHE A 27 -11.59 4.15 3.46
CA PHE A 27 -11.90 5.57 3.53
C PHE A 27 -12.72 5.91 4.77
N GLU A 28 -13.70 5.07 5.14
CA GLU A 28 -14.48 5.22 6.38
C GLU A 28 -13.57 5.11 7.61
N MET A 29 -12.69 4.10 7.66
CA MET A 29 -11.71 3.96 8.74
C MET A 29 -10.82 5.20 8.87
N LEU A 30 -10.29 5.70 7.75
CA LEU A 30 -9.50 6.93 7.69
C LEU A 30 -10.26 8.18 8.13
N SER A 31 -11.57 8.20 7.94
CA SER A 31 -12.42 9.35 8.27
C SER A 31 -12.77 9.41 9.76
N GLU A 32 -12.86 8.25 10.40
CA GLU A 32 -13.31 8.11 11.79
C GLU A 32 -12.16 8.00 12.79
N CYS A 33 -10.98 7.61 12.33
CA CYS A 33 -9.87 7.27 13.18
C CYS A 33 -8.72 8.28 13.09
N ASP A 34 -8.26 8.75 14.26
CA ASP A 34 -7.09 9.61 14.41
C ASP A 34 -5.90 8.80 14.94
N PHE A 35 -5.35 7.92 14.09
CA PHE A 35 -4.14 7.16 14.40
C PHE A 35 -3.17 7.14 13.22
N GLN A 36 -1.88 6.97 13.54
CA GLN A 36 -0.82 6.79 12.57
C GLN A 36 -0.63 5.29 12.30
N TRP A 37 -0.50 4.91 11.03
CA TRP A 37 -0.03 3.58 10.66
C TRP A 37 1.48 3.49 10.82
N ILE A 38 1.94 2.38 11.37
CA ILE A 38 3.35 2.08 11.56
C ILE A 38 3.58 0.67 11.04
N TRP A 39 4.60 0.50 10.21
CA TRP A 39 4.94 -0.76 9.53
C TRP A 39 3.82 -1.39 8.70
N ALA A 40 2.90 -0.57 8.17
CA ALA A 40 1.78 -1.04 7.36
C ALA A 40 2.10 -1.00 5.88
N VAL A 41 1.62 -2.00 5.12
CA VAL A 41 1.60 -1.96 3.66
C VAL A 41 0.16 -2.13 3.19
N PHE A 42 -0.31 -1.21 2.36
CA PHE A 42 -1.61 -1.27 1.70
C PHE A 42 -1.42 -1.53 0.21
N SER A 43 -1.77 -2.74 -0.23
CA SER A 43 -1.63 -3.13 -1.65
C SER A 43 -2.97 -3.04 -2.37
N ALA A 44 -3.02 -2.19 -3.39
CA ALA A 44 -4.17 -1.99 -4.25
C ALA A 44 -4.19 -3.05 -5.37
N ILE A 45 -5.07 -4.05 -5.26
CA ILE A 45 -5.18 -5.15 -6.22
C ILE A 45 -6.46 -4.99 -7.06
N PRO A 46 -6.40 -5.20 -8.39
CA PRO A 46 -7.59 -5.21 -9.25
C PRO A 46 -8.66 -6.20 -8.79
N ASP A 47 -9.90 -5.72 -8.75
CA ASP A 47 -11.05 -6.47 -8.23
C ASP A 47 -11.45 -7.71 -9.04
N ASN A 48 -10.96 -7.81 -10.28
CA ASN A 48 -11.17 -8.98 -11.13
C ASN A 48 -10.26 -10.17 -10.76
N ILE A 49 -9.32 -9.98 -9.84
CA ILE A 49 -8.42 -11.03 -9.36
C ILE A 49 -9.07 -11.74 -8.17
N ASP A 50 -9.09 -13.08 -8.21
CA ASP A 50 -9.64 -13.89 -7.14
C ASP A 50 -8.76 -13.90 -5.88
N ASP A 51 -9.38 -14.03 -4.71
CA ASP A 51 -8.67 -14.04 -3.44
C ASP A 51 -7.69 -15.23 -3.33
N GLY A 52 -8.09 -16.39 -3.85
CA GLY A 52 -7.22 -17.56 -3.89
C GLY A 52 -6.03 -17.39 -4.82
N GLU A 53 -6.07 -16.44 -5.75
CA GLU A 53 -4.90 -16.05 -6.56
C GLU A 53 -3.98 -15.10 -5.79
N ILE A 54 -4.56 -14.10 -5.11
CA ILE A 54 -3.82 -13.14 -4.27
C ILE A 54 -2.99 -13.89 -3.22
N LEU A 55 -3.60 -14.85 -2.54
CA LEU A 55 -2.98 -15.61 -1.44
C LEU A 55 -1.92 -16.64 -1.86
N LYS A 56 -1.62 -16.75 -3.15
CA LYS A 56 -0.48 -17.58 -3.63
C LYS A 56 0.86 -16.87 -3.46
N TYR A 57 0.84 -15.56 -3.28
CA TYR A 57 2.02 -14.72 -3.20
C TYR A 57 2.34 -14.39 -1.75
N GLU A 58 3.61 -14.06 -1.49
CA GLU A 58 4.01 -13.57 -0.19
C GLU A 58 3.31 -12.24 0.11
N LEU A 59 2.88 -12.12 1.35
CA LEU A 59 2.20 -10.95 1.83
C LEU A 59 3.24 -9.82 2.05
N PRO A 60 2.96 -8.59 1.60
CA PRO A 60 3.89 -7.48 1.72
C PRO A 60 4.04 -7.05 3.17
N TYR A 61 5.21 -6.55 3.55
CA TYR A 61 5.47 -6.08 4.91
C TYR A 61 6.57 -5.01 4.90
N ALA A 62 6.50 -4.07 5.84
CA ALA A 62 7.47 -2.98 5.92
C ALA A 62 8.57 -3.24 6.96
N ASP A 63 8.23 -3.85 8.10
CA ASP A 63 9.19 -4.06 9.20
C ASP A 63 10.30 -5.06 8.81
N GLY A 64 11.54 -4.59 8.78
CA GLY A 64 12.71 -5.41 8.45
C GLY A 64 12.79 -5.91 7.01
N ASN A 65 12.00 -5.31 6.09
CA ASN A 65 12.00 -5.70 4.69
C ASN A 65 12.97 -4.85 3.86
N ASP A 66 14.20 -5.31 3.71
CA ASP A 66 15.21 -4.62 2.89
C ASP A 66 14.89 -4.69 1.37
N ASP A 67 14.04 -5.63 0.95
CA ASP A 67 13.68 -5.84 -0.46
C ASP A 67 12.64 -4.83 -0.98
N ILE A 68 12.13 -3.93 -0.13
CA ILE A 68 11.21 -2.86 -0.57
C ILE A 68 11.91 -1.78 -1.40
N TYR A 69 13.25 -1.80 -1.49
CA TYR A 69 14.05 -0.88 -2.30
C TYR A 69 14.97 -1.63 -3.27
N ILE A 70 14.96 -1.24 -4.54
CA ILE A 70 15.99 -1.62 -5.53
C ILE A 70 16.71 -0.35 -5.98
N ASP A 71 18.04 -0.32 -5.87
CA ASP A 71 18.87 0.84 -6.23
C ASP A 71 18.43 2.16 -5.53
N ASN A 72 17.89 2.07 -4.31
CA ASN A 72 17.28 3.17 -3.52
C ASN A 72 15.95 3.72 -4.06
N ALA A 73 15.31 3.04 -5.02
CA ALA A 73 13.96 3.32 -5.46
C ALA A 73 13.00 2.30 -4.81
N PRO A 74 11.89 2.77 -4.21
CA PRO A 74 10.92 1.87 -3.62
C PRO A 74 10.21 1.06 -4.72
N ILE A 75 9.93 -0.21 -4.47
CA ILE A 75 9.29 -1.11 -5.43
C ILE A 75 7.96 -1.65 -4.88
N ILE A 76 7.09 -2.10 -5.79
CA ILE A 76 5.88 -2.84 -5.42
C ILE A 76 6.30 -4.25 -5.00
N GLN A 77 5.88 -4.66 -3.81
CA GLN A 77 6.15 -5.96 -3.21
C GLN A 77 5.19 -7.03 -3.76
N HIS A 78 3.88 -6.77 -3.71
CA HIS A 78 2.89 -7.75 -4.14
C HIS A 78 2.74 -7.74 -5.68
N PRO A 79 3.01 -8.85 -6.39
CA PRO A 79 3.10 -8.83 -7.86
C PRO A 79 1.78 -8.48 -8.57
N LEU A 80 0.65 -8.70 -7.91
CA LEU A 80 -0.68 -8.34 -8.42
C LEU A 80 -1.11 -6.92 -8.07
N ALA A 81 -0.36 -6.17 -7.26
CA ALA A 81 -0.72 -4.83 -6.84
C ALA A 81 -0.33 -3.80 -7.90
N ASP A 82 -1.20 -2.82 -8.14
CA ASP A 82 -0.90 -1.70 -9.05
C ASP A 82 -0.35 -0.48 -8.32
N ILE A 83 -0.69 -0.35 -7.03
CA ILE A 83 -0.23 0.69 -6.13
C ILE A 83 0.05 0.06 -4.77
N GLU A 84 1.09 0.50 -4.09
CA GLU A 84 1.31 0.23 -2.67
C GLU A 84 1.52 1.54 -1.90
N ILE A 85 0.87 1.65 -0.75
CA ILE A 85 1.15 2.68 0.25
C ILE A 85 1.89 1.99 1.40
N VAL A 86 3.09 2.46 1.70
CA VAL A 86 3.95 1.87 2.73
C VAL A 86 4.16 2.90 3.83
N ALA A 87 3.79 2.54 5.05
CA ALA A 87 4.10 3.30 6.26
C ALA A 87 5.25 2.61 6.99
N GLU A 88 6.34 3.34 7.24
CA GLU A 88 7.50 2.82 7.97
C GLU A 88 7.32 3.00 9.48
N ASP A 89 8.41 3.18 10.22
CA ASP A 89 8.49 3.30 11.68
C ASP A 89 8.04 4.67 12.21
N SER A 90 6.94 5.22 11.68
CA SER A 90 6.40 6.57 11.91
C SER A 90 7.21 7.73 11.32
N THR A 91 8.34 7.45 10.68
CA THR A 91 9.20 8.47 10.08
C THR A 91 8.77 8.88 8.68
N SER A 92 8.18 7.95 7.92
CA SER A 92 7.87 8.16 6.51
C SER A 92 6.64 7.35 6.07
N VAL A 93 5.98 7.88 5.04
CA VAL A 93 4.99 7.17 4.22
C VAL A 93 5.36 7.42 2.77
N PHE A 94 5.41 6.38 1.96
CA PHE A 94 5.65 6.49 0.53
C PHE A 94 4.62 5.71 -0.28
N ILE A 95 4.48 6.12 -1.54
CA ILE A 95 3.59 5.48 -2.50
C ILE A 95 4.43 4.98 -3.66
N VAL A 96 4.21 3.73 -4.04
CA VAL A 96 4.78 3.13 -5.25
C VAL A 96 3.63 2.76 -6.17
N ALA A 97 3.75 3.07 -7.46
CA ALA A 97 2.72 2.77 -8.45
C ALA A 97 3.36 2.22 -9.73
N LYS A 98 2.71 1.25 -10.37
CA LYS A 98 3.14 0.75 -11.69
C LYS A 98 3.10 1.84 -12.76
N GLU A 99 2.09 2.72 -12.67
CA GLU A 99 1.85 3.80 -13.63
C GLU A 99 2.36 5.13 -13.08
N ASN A 100 3.35 5.73 -13.74
CA ASN A 100 3.95 7.01 -13.33
C ASN A 100 2.92 8.14 -13.17
N SER A 101 1.82 8.10 -13.94
CA SER A 101 0.76 9.11 -13.86
C SER A 101 0.07 9.17 -12.48
N VAL A 102 0.13 8.09 -11.69
CA VAL A 102 -0.38 8.08 -10.31
C VAL A 102 0.57 8.85 -9.40
N ALA A 103 1.87 8.58 -9.52
CA ALA A 103 2.91 9.27 -8.75
C ALA A 103 2.89 10.77 -9.07
N GLU A 104 2.82 11.15 -10.35
CA GLU A 104 2.73 12.55 -10.80
C GLU A 104 1.54 13.27 -10.14
N LYS A 105 0.34 12.68 -10.19
CA LYS A 105 -0.85 13.25 -9.52
C LYS A 105 -0.67 13.39 -8.01
N PHE A 106 0.00 12.43 -7.37
CA PHE A 106 0.28 12.51 -5.94
C PHE A 106 1.21 13.70 -5.63
N HIS A 107 2.25 13.91 -6.44
CA HIS A 107 3.14 15.06 -6.26
C HIS A 107 2.46 16.39 -6.56
N ASP A 108 1.57 16.45 -7.54
CA ASP A 108 0.76 17.65 -7.80
C ASP A 108 -0.09 18.05 -6.58
N LEU A 109 -0.61 17.06 -5.84
CA LEU A 109 -1.37 17.27 -4.61
C LEU A 109 -0.46 17.56 -3.40
N PHE A 110 0.73 16.98 -3.37
CA PHE A 110 1.71 17.11 -2.29
C PHE A 110 3.09 17.53 -2.84
N PRO A 111 3.27 18.82 -3.22
CA PRO A 111 4.49 19.28 -3.91
C PRO A 111 5.79 19.14 -3.10
N ASN A 112 5.67 18.97 -1.78
CA ASN A 112 6.82 18.76 -0.89
C ASN A 112 7.21 17.27 -0.77
N ALA A 113 6.41 16.35 -1.30
CA ALA A 113 6.75 14.93 -1.34
C ALA A 113 7.92 14.71 -2.32
N LYS A 114 8.91 13.92 -1.88
CA LYS A 114 10.06 13.58 -2.71
C LYS A 114 9.65 12.58 -3.80
N MET A 115 9.98 12.91 -5.05
CA MET A 115 9.90 12.00 -6.20
C MET A 115 11.21 11.22 -6.33
N ASN A 116 11.15 9.90 -6.39
CA ASN A 116 12.27 9.05 -6.76
C ASN A 116 11.94 8.46 -8.15
N TYR A 117 12.77 8.77 -9.15
CA TYR A 117 12.71 8.22 -10.51
C TYR A 117 13.81 7.17 -10.70
#